data_AF-A0A1H8J7I9-F1
#
_entry.id   AF-A0A1H8J7I9-F1
#
_cell.length_a   1.000
_cell.length_b   1.000
_cell.length_c   1.000
_cell.angle_alpha   90.00
_cell.angle_beta   90.00
_cell.angle_gamma   90.00
#
_symmetry.space_group_name_H-M   'P 1'
#
loop_
_entity.id
_entity.type
_entity.pdbx_description
1 polymer ?
#
loop_
_entity_poly.entity_id
_entity_poly.type
_entity_poly.pdbx_seq_one_letter_code
_entity_poly.pdbx_strand_id
1 'polypeptide(L)'
;MRTTLFLLALTFSLMAWADEDKGMTDTEKQSRQLEKALARIQQESQSIQQQFMMIQELRRNDIAEPSMNIPLPSTPGQSIPVPNYNNLMQQKQERDQRIEKYTADLNRLYARFTELENEKQVILEQIKSLEQKTEE
;
A
#
# COMPACT_ATOMS: atom_id res chain seq x y z
N MET A 1 -14.61 18.94 50.55
CA MET A 1 -15.58 18.29 49.64
C MET A 1 -14.99 18.26 48.23
N ARG A 2 -15.14 17.12 47.54
CA ARG A 2 -15.50 17.02 46.12
C ARG A 2 -14.44 16.89 45.01
N THR A 3 -13.23 16.38 45.26
CA THR A 3 -12.33 16.02 44.12
C THR A 3 -11.52 14.73 44.26
N THR A 4 -11.48 14.06 45.42
CA THR A 4 -10.69 12.82 45.59
C THR A 4 -11.44 11.52 45.25
N LEU A 5 -12.72 11.60 44.86
CA LEU A 5 -13.55 10.41 44.54
C LEU A 5 -13.53 9.98 43.07
N PHE A 6 -12.86 10.70 42.17
CA PHE A 6 -12.83 10.35 40.74
C PHE A 6 -11.65 9.48 40.32
N LEU A 7 -10.66 9.24 41.19
CA LEU A 7 -9.46 8.46 40.86
C LEU A 7 -9.55 6.98 41.26
N LEU A 8 -10.63 6.55 41.92
CA LEU A 8 -10.86 5.16 42.33
C LEU A 8 -11.78 4.37 41.37
N ALA A 9 -12.43 5.04 40.42
CA ALA A 9 -13.38 4.40 39.49
C ALA A 9 -12.77 3.96 38.15
N LEU A 10 -11.50 4.26 37.88
CA LEU A 10 -10.84 3.91 36.62
C LEU A 10 -9.99 2.62 36.69
N THR A 11 -9.77 2.06 37.87
CA THR A 11 -8.97 0.83 38.03
C THR A 11 -9.81 -0.44 38.09
N PHE A 12 -11.14 -0.34 38.19
CA PHE A 12 -12.02 -1.49 38.32
C PHE A 12 -12.45 -2.16 36.99
N SER A 13 -12.03 -1.61 35.83
CA SER A 13 -12.36 -2.18 34.51
C SER A 13 -11.29 -3.10 33.93
N LEU A 14 -10.18 -3.35 34.64
CA LEU A 14 -9.02 -4.08 34.12
C LEU A 14 -9.04 -5.61 34.35
N MET A 15 -10.11 -6.17 34.92
CA MET A 15 -10.16 -7.60 35.28
C MET A 15 -11.28 -8.40 34.61
N ALA A 16 -11.84 -7.90 33.50
CA ALA A 16 -12.91 -8.60 32.75
C ALA A 16 -12.43 -9.34 31.48
N TRP A 17 -11.14 -9.30 31.15
CA TRP A 17 -10.59 -9.87 29.90
C TRP A 17 -9.65 -11.07 30.12
N ALA A 18 -9.89 -11.88 31.15
CA ALA A 18 -9.03 -13.03 31.46
C ALA A 18 -9.69 -14.40 31.18
N ASP A 19 -10.96 -14.43 30.74
CA ASP A 19 -11.74 -15.67 30.60
C ASP A 19 -12.31 -15.90 29.19
N GLU A 20 -11.84 -15.19 28.17
CA GLU A 20 -12.36 -15.33 26.78
C GLU A 20 -11.82 -16.58 26.06
N ASP A 21 -10.75 -17.20 26.56
CA ASP A 21 -10.03 -18.28 25.86
C ASP A 21 -10.54 -19.70 26.22
N LYS A 22 -11.32 -19.85 27.30
CA LYS A 22 -11.72 -21.18 27.82
C LYS A 22 -13.00 -21.76 27.24
N GLY A 23 -13.76 -21.00 26.46
CA GLY A 23 -15.07 -21.43 25.92
C GLY A 23 -15.20 -21.35 24.40
N MET A 24 -14.15 -20.94 23.69
CA MET A 24 -14.25 -20.62 22.27
C MET A 24 -14.25 -21.88 21.42
N THR A 25 -15.32 -22.07 20.65
CA THR A 25 -15.49 -23.21 19.76
C THR A 25 -14.43 -23.20 18.66
N ASP A 26 -14.09 -24.37 18.12
CA ASP A 26 -13.14 -24.45 17.00
C ASP A 26 -13.61 -23.64 15.78
N THR A 27 -14.92 -23.51 15.58
CA THR A 27 -15.54 -22.68 14.53
C THR A 27 -15.27 -21.20 14.74
N GLU A 28 -15.44 -20.69 15.97
CA GLU A 28 -15.14 -19.28 16.29
C GLU A 28 -13.65 -18.98 16.07
N LYS A 29 -12.75 -19.93 16.40
CA LYS A 29 -11.31 -19.75 16.21
C LYS A 29 -10.97 -19.65 14.72
N GLN A 30 -11.60 -20.47 13.90
CA GLN A 30 -11.46 -20.41 12.44
C GLN A 30 -12.02 -19.09 11.88
N SER A 31 -13.19 -18.62 12.34
CA SER A 31 -13.74 -17.32 11.92
C SER A 31 -12.78 -16.17 12.21
N ARG A 32 -12.26 -16.08 13.44
CA ARG A 32 -11.29 -15.02 13.81
C ARG A 32 -10.01 -15.08 12.98
N GLN A 33 -9.54 -16.26 12.62
CA GLN A 33 -8.37 -16.41 11.75
C GLN A 33 -8.64 -15.92 10.33
N LEU A 34 -9.81 -16.22 9.76
CA LEU A 34 -10.22 -15.77 8.43
C LEU A 34 -10.44 -14.26 8.39
N GLU A 35 -11.09 -13.68 9.41
CA GLU A 35 -11.25 -12.23 9.55
C GLU A 35 -9.90 -11.51 9.62
N LYS A 36 -8.95 -12.06 10.40
CA LYS A 36 -7.59 -11.54 10.47
C LYS A 36 -6.87 -11.60 9.12
N ALA A 37 -7.04 -12.69 8.38
CA ALA A 37 -6.47 -12.84 7.04
C ALA A 37 -7.08 -11.80 6.07
N LEU A 38 -8.40 -11.59 6.14
CA LEU A 38 -9.09 -10.59 5.33
C LEU A 38 -8.63 -9.16 5.65
N ALA A 39 -8.48 -8.83 6.94
CA ALA A 39 -7.94 -7.53 7.36
C ALA A 39 -6.51 -7.29 6.82
N ARG A 40 -5.67 -8.33 6.83
CA ARG A 40 -4.32 -8.27 6.26
C ARG A 40 -4.35 -8.03 4.75
N ILE A 41 -5.19 -8.77 4.02
CA ILE A 41 -5.34 -8.58 2.56
C ILE A 41 -5.82 -7.17 2.25
N GLN A 42 -6.78 -6.65 3.02
CA GLN A 42 -7.27 -5.29 2.85
C GLN A 42 -6.15 -4.25 3.05
N GLN A 43 -5.34 -4.41 4.09
CA GLN A 43 -4.21 -3.53 4.35
C GLN A 43 -3.16 -3.60 3.22
N GLU A 44 -2.83 -4.80 2.75
CA GLU A 44 -1.87 -4.99 1.66
C GLU A 44 -2.39 -4.39 0.35
N SER A 45 -3.67 -4.58 0.04
CA SER A 45 -4.34 -4.01 -1.14
C SER A 45 -4.28 -2.49 -1.15
N GLN A 46 -4.54 -1.84 -0.01
CA GLN A 46 -4.41 -0.39 0.13
C GLN A 46 -2.98 0.08 -0.09
N SER A 47 -1.99 -0.63 0.47
CA SER A 47 -0.57 -0.31 0.27
C SER A 47 -0.16 -0.43 -1.21
N ILE A 48 -0.60 -1.48 -1.90
CA ILE A 48 -0.32 -1.69 -3.33
C ILE A 48 -0.93 -0.57 -4.17
N GLN A 49 -2.17 -0.17 -3.89
CA GLN A 49 -2.83 0.95 -4.59
C GLN A 49 -2.04 2.26 -4.41
N GLN A 50 -1.57 2.55 -3.18
CA GLN A 50 -0.74 3.72 -2.92
C GLN A 50 0.60 3.67 -3.69
N GLN A 51 1.27 2.53 -3.67
CA GLN A 51 2.52 2.34 -4.41
C GLN A 51 2.32 2.48 -5.92
N PHE A 52 1.22 1.93 -6.44
CA PHE A 52 0.88 2.01 -7.86
C PHE A 52 0.70 3.46 -8.30
N MET A 53 -0.07 4.27 -7.56
CA MET A 53 -0.25 5.70 -7.83
C MET A 53 1.08 6.45 -7.80
N MET A 54 1.92 6.17 -6.80
CA MET A 54 3.22 6.83 -6.66
C MET A 54 4.13 6.52 -7.86
N ILE A 55 4.26 5.25 -8.26
CA ILE A 55 5.12 4.84 -9.39
C ILE A 55 4.55 5.36 -10.71
N GLN A 56 3.22 5.39 -10.85
CA GLN A 56 2.57 5.94 -12.04
C GLN A 56 2.93 7.42 -12.23
N GLU A 57 2.90 8.22 -11.15
CA GLU A 57 3.30 9.63 -11.22
C GLU A 57 4.80 9.80 -11.50
N LEU A 58 5.68 8.96 -10.92
CA LEU A 58 7.11 8.98 -11.26
C LEU A 58 7.35 8.71 -12.75
N ARG A 59 6.68 7.68 -13.30
CA ARG A 59 6.75 7.37 -14.73
C ARG A 59 6.22 8.51 -15.58
N ARG A 60 5.10 9.12 -15.19
CA ARG A 60 4.53 10.26 -15.89
C ARG A 60 5.47 11.46 -15.90
N ASN A 61 6.15 11.73 -14.80
CA ASN A 61 7.13 12.80 -14.67
C ASN A 61 8.34 12.56 -15.58
N ASP A 62 8.91 11.36 -15.58
CA ASP A 62 10.03 11.01 -16.47
C ASP A 62 9.64 11.08 -17.96
N ILE A 63 8.39 10.72 -18.32
CA ILE A 63 7.88 10.84 -19.69
C ILE A 63 7.69 12.32 -20.09
N ALA A 64 7.21 13.14 -19.17
CA ALA A 64 6.97 14.56 -19.38
C ALA A 64 8.27 15.39 -19.34
N GLU A 65 9.37 14.83 -18.84
CA GLU A 65 10.65 15.52 -18.75
C GLU A 65 11.16 15.90 -20.16
N PRO A 66 11.38 17.21 -20.43
CA PRO A 66 11.88 17.64 -21.72
C PRO A 66 13.26 17.05 -22.00
N SER A 67 13.48 16.62 -23.25
CA SER A 67 14.73 15.96 -23.66
C SER A 67 15.99 16.82 -23.56
N MET A 68 15.84 18.14 -23.40
CA MET A 68 16.94 19.07 -23.18
C MET A 68 16.51 20.19 -22.24
N ASN A 69 17.17 20.28 -21.09
CA ASN A 69 17.02 21.38 -20.15
C ASN A 69 18.09 22.44 -20.48
N ILE A 70 17.86 23.21 -21.56
CA ILE A 70 18.80 24.26 -21.99
C ILE A 70 18.52 25.51 -21.16
N PRO A 71 19.51 26.04 -20.41
CA PRO A 71 19.34 27.30 -19.69
C PRO A 71 19.00 28.42 -20.68
N LEU A 72 17.90 29.13 -20.43
CA LEU A 72 17.59 30.35 -21.17
C LEU A 72 18.66 31.42 -20.86
N PRO A 73 19.08 32.21 -21.85
CA PRO A 73 20.06 33.27 -21.63
C PRO A 73 19.42 34.35 -20.75
N SER A 74 20.07 34.69 -19.64
CA SER A 74 19.56 35.69 -18.69
C SER A 74 19.85 37.12 -19.16
N THR A 75 20.78 37.30 -20.10
CA THR A 75 21.12 38.60 -20.69
C THR A 75 21.27 38.53 -22.21
N PRO A 76 20.91 39.59 -22.95
CA PRO A 76 21.17 39.68 -24.38
C PRO A 76 22.67 39.56 -24.68
N GLY A 77 23.05 38.64 -25.58
CA GLY A 77 24.45 38.38 -25.95
C GLY A 77 25.18 37.33 -25.12
N GLN A 78 24.54 36.73 -24.11
CA GLN A 78 25.10 35.60 -23.37
C GLN A 78 25.12 34.35 -24.25
N SER A 79 26.32 33.78 -24.48
CA SER A 79 26.46 32.48 -25.11
C SER A 79 25.93 31.38 -24.20
N ILE A 80 25.06 30.52 -24.72
CA ILE A 80 24.58 29.33 -24.02
C ILE A 80 25.57 28.20 -24.30
N PRO A 81 26.12 27.53 -23.26
CA PRO A 81 26.99 26.40 -23.48
C PRO A 81 26.26 25.31 -24.27
N VAL A 82 26.83 24.89 -25.40
CA VAL A 82 26.31 23.78 -26.19
C VAL A 82 26.45 22.51 -25.33
N PRO A 83 25.36 21.78 -25.05
CA PRO A 83 25.43 20.56 -24.27
C PRO A 83 26.33 19.51 -24.93
N ASN A 84 27.09 18.76 -24.12
CA ASN A 84 27.85 17.62 -24.64
C ASN A 84 26.90 16.52 -25.13
N TYR A 85 26.99 16.16 -26.42
CA TYR A 85 26.12 15.17 -27.04
C TYR A 85 26.14 13.80 -26.33
N ASN A 86 27.31 13.33 -25.90
CA ASN A 86 27.43 12.04 -25.21
C ASN A 86 26.67 12.06 -23.87
N ASN A 87 26.76 13.17 -23.14
CA ASN A 87 26.04 13.33 -21.88
C ASN A 87 24.52 13.35 -22.11
N LEU A 88 24.05 14.00 -23.18
CA LEU A 88 22.63 14.00 -23.54
C LEU A 88 22.12 12.59 -23.89
N MET A 89 22.90 11.83 -24.66
CA MET A 89 22.54 10.46 -25.02
C MET A 89 22.51 9.55 -23.78
N GLN A 90 23.48 9.69 -22.88
CA GLN A 90 23.49 8.96 -21.62
C GLN A 90 22.27 9.29 -20.75
N GLN A 91 21.95 10.58 -20.57
CA GLN A 91 20.78 11.01 -19.79
C GLN A 91 19.48 10.45 -20.38
N LYS A 92 19.35 10.47 -21.71
CA LYS A 92 18.19 9.88 -22.39
C LYS A 92 18.10 8.38 -22.11
N GLN A 93 19.20 7.65 -22.23
CA GLN A 93 19.25 6.21 -21.97
C GLN A 93 18.87 5.88 -20.52
N GLU A 94 19.42 6.62 -19.54
CA GLU A 94 19.09 6.45 -18.12
C GLU A 94 17.60 6.69 -17.85
N ARG A 95 17.01 7.72 -18.47
CA ARG A 95 15.58 8.00 -18.36
C ARG A 95 14.73 6.88 -18.96
N ASP A 96 15.09 6.40 -20.15
CA ASP A 96 14.36 5.32 -20.82
C ASP A 96 14.42 4.03 -19.95
N GLN A 97 15.57 3.73 -19.34
CA GLN A 97 15.72 2.64 -18.36
C GLN A 97 14.84 2.80 -17.11
N ARG A 98 14.73 4.02 -16.57
CA ARG A 98 13.83 4.29 -15.42
C ARG A 98 12.36 4.04 -15.80
N ILE A 99 11.94 4.51 -16.97
CA ILE A 99 10.57 4.29 -17.49
C ILE A 99 10.26 2.80 -17.64
N GLU A 100 11.20 2.02 -18.18
CA GLU A 100 11.07 0.56 -18.29
C GLU A 100 10.93 -0.09 -16.91
N LYS A 101 11.78 0.30 -15.96
CA LYS A 101 11.71 -0.19 -14.58
C LYS A 101 10.36 0.12 -13.93
N TYR A 102 9.88 1.36 -14.01
CA TYR A 102 8.57 1.73 -13.48
C TYR A 102 7.44 0.93 -14.13
N THR A 103 7.54 0.65 -15.42
CA THR A 103 6.55 -0.16 -16.13
C THR A 103 6.53 -1.61 -15.61
N ALA A 104 7.71 -2.20 -15.38
CA ALA A 104 7.81 -3.53 -14.78
C ALA A 104 7.27 -3.56 -13.34
N ASP A 105 7.56 -2.55 -12.54
CA ASP A 105 7.06 -2.43 -11.16
C ASP A 105 5.53 -2.31 -11.13
N LEU A 106 4.93 -1.50 -12.01
CA LEU A 106 3.47 -1.37 -12.13
C LEU A 106 2.81 -2.70 -12.52
N ASN A 107 3.40 -3.44 -13.46
CA ASN A 107 2.90 -4.77 -13.85
C ASN A 107 2.93 -5.76 -12.68
N ARG A 108 4.02 -5.74 -11.89
CA ARG A 108 4.14 -6.60 -10.70
C ARG A 108 3.10 -6.23 -9.64
N LEU A 109 2.90 -4.95 -9.37
CA LEU A 109 1.89 -4.47 -8.42
C LEU A 109 0.48 -4.87 -8.85
N TYR A 110 0.17 -4.76 -10.15
CA TYR A 110 -1.12 -5.19 -10.69
C TYR A 110 -1.33 -6.70 -10.54
N ALA A 111 -0.31 -7.52 -10.84
CA ALA A 111 -0.38 -8.96 -10.66
C ALA A 111 -0.63 -9.33 -9.19
N ARG A 112 0.10 -8.70 -8.26
CA ARG A 112 -0.09 -8.94 -6.82
C ARG A 112 -1.47 -8.50 -6.32
N PHE A 113 -1.97 -7.37 -6.80
CA PHE A 113 -3.33 -6.92 -6.47
C PHE A 113 -4.38 -7.94 -6.92
N THR A 114 -4.22 -8.49 -8.13
CA THR A 114 -5.13 -9.52 -8.66
C THR A 114 -5.07 -10.81 -7.84
N GLU A 115 -3.88 -11.22 -7.43
CA GLU A 115 -3.69 -12.36 -6.53
C GLU A 115 -4.42 -12.15 -5.19
N LEU A 116 -4.27 -10.98 -4.58
CA LEU A 116 -4.94 -10.64 -3.32
C LEU A 116 -6.47 -10.63 -3.44
N GLU A 117 -7.02 -10.12 -4.55
CA GLU A 117 -8.47 -10.18 -4.77
C GLU A 117 -8.97 -11.63 -4.91
N ASN A 118 -8.18 -12.52 -5.54
CA ASN A 118 -8.52 -13.95 -5.59
C ASN A 118 -8.47 -14.59 -4.19
N GLU A 119 -7.42 -14.33 -3.39
CA GLU A 119 -7.31 -14.82 -2.01
C GLU A 119 -8.49 -14.35 -1.14
N LYS A 120 -8.90 -13.09 -1.31
CA LYS A 120 -10.05 -12.51 -0.61
C LYS A 120 -11.35 -13.24 -0.95
N GLN A 121 -11.61 -13.56 -2.22
CA GLN A 121 -12.82 -14.32 -2.59
C GLN A 121 -12.84 -15.69 -1.92
N VAL A 122 -11.71 -16.41 -1.91
CA VAL A 122 -11.59 -17.70 -1.25
C VAL A 122 -11.90 -17.60 0.25
N ILE A 123 -11.37 -16.57 0.93
CA ILE A 123 -11.64 -16.37 2.37
C ILE A 123 -13.11 -16.04 2.62
N LEU A 124 -13.74 -15.21 1.77
CA LEU A 124 -15.17 -14.89 1.90
C LEU A 124 -16.05 -16.13 1.72
N GLU A 125 -15.70 -17.00 0.77
CA GLU A 125 -16.38 -18.29 0.59
C GLU A 125 -16.22 -19.20 1.82
N GLN A 126 -15.03 -19.25 2.42
CA GLN A 126 -14.77 -20.01 3.63
C GLN A 126 -15.59 -19.49 4.82
N ILE A 127 -15.64 -18.17 5.03
CA ILE A 127 -16.46 -17.54 6.08
C ILE A 127 -17.94 -17.93 5.89
N LYS A 128 -18.48 -17.77 4.68
CA LYS A 128 -19.86 -18.14 4.37
C LYS A 128 -20.15 -19.62 4.66
N SER A 129 -19.21 -20.51 4.34
CA SER A 129 -19.36 -21.94 4.62
C SER A 129 -19.35 -22.28 6.11
N LEU A 130 -18.61 -21.52 6.93
CA LEU A 130 -18.59 -21.67 8.38
C LEU A 130 -19.88 -21.15 9.03
N GLU A 131 -20.40 -20.02 8.54
CA GLU A 131 -21.69 -19.47 8.97
C GLU A 131 -22.81 -20.49 8.74
N GLN A 132 -22.88 -21.10 7.56
CA GLN A 132 -23.89 -22.12 7.25
C GLN A 132 -23.80 -23.36 8.15
N LYS A 133 -22.60 -23.83 8.48
CA LYS A 133 -22.40 -24.98 9.37
C LYS A 133 -22.74 -24.69 10.83
N THR A 134 -22.81 -23.41 11.21
CA THR A 134 -23.15 -23.00 12.58
C THR A 134 -24.66 -22.90 12.78
N GLU A 135 -25.43 -22.76 11.69
CA GLU A 135 -26.90 -22.68 11.70
C GLU A 135 -27.60 -24.07 11.64
N GLU A 136 -26.87 -25.14 11.31
CA GLU A 136 -27.35 -26.55 11.29
C GLU A 136 -27.16 -27.27 12.63
#